data_AF-A0AAU3SRY9-F1
#
_entry.id   AF-A0AAU3SRY9-F1
#
_cell.length_a   1.000
_cell.length_b   1.000
_cell.length_c   1.000
_cell.angle_alpha   90.00
_cell.angle_beta   90.00
_cell.angle_gamma   90.00
#
_symmetry.space_group_name_H-M   'P 1'
#
loop_
_entity.id
_entity.type
_entity.pdbx_description
1 polymer ?
#
loop_
_entity_poly.entity_id
_entity_poly.type
_entity_poly.pdbx_seq_one_letter_code
_entity_poly.pdbx_strand_id
1 'polypeptide(L)'
;MTRKDSVRLAAESARESFLHAAEVVAPYAESARDAAVHYAQEANELLAPKVSYAADAAARQARTTYDSHLHPRLKAARAHVPPNVDRAATKAVHQTRIAARQAADYTQPRLESAIAAATPVAEEAASRSAAALAALRGQVTAKEVQKLVRRHERRERCKGLVKGAVVVGVLAGVAYAAWRWWDQQSNPDWLVEPPAATELSSQDAAPASFDDELAAKEREAGPASDDTQR
;
A
#
# COMPACT_ATOMS: atom_id res chain seq x y z
N MET A 1 23.82 27.45 -13.34
CA MET A 1 23.36 26.36 -12.45
C MET A 1 21.85 26.45 -12.34
N THR A 2 21.11 25.37 -12.63
CA THR A 2 19.64 25.41 -12.55
C THR A 2 19.15 24.97 -11.17
N ARG A 3 17.94 25.40 -10.79
CA ARG A 3 17.29 25.02 -9.51
C ARG A 3 17.13 23.50 -9.36
N LYS A 4 17.10 22.76 -10.47
CA LYS A 4 17.04 21.28 -10.50
C LYS A 4 18.36 20.65 -10.06
N ASP A 5 19.49 21.24 -10.46
CA ASP A 5 20.83 20.75 -10.15
C ASP A 5 21.13 20.92 -8.65
N SER A 6 20.69 22.03 -8.05
CA SER A 6 20.83 22.26 -6.60
C SER A 6 20.01 21.26 -5.77
N VAL A 7 18.83 20.86 -6.24
CA VAL A 7 17.99 19.87 -5.53
C VAL A 7 18.60 18.46 -5.66
N ARG A 8 19.17 18.12 -6.81
CA ARG A 8 19.90 16.86 -7.00
C ARG A 8 21.13 16.78 -6.10
N LEU A 9 21.95 17.83 -6.08
CA LEU A 9 23.13 17.92 -5.19
C LEU A 9 22.77 17.86 -3.70
N ALA A 10 21.67 18.53 -3.30
CA ALA A 10 21.19 18.44 -1.93
C ALA A 10 20.66 17.04 -1.57
N ALA A 11 20.02 16.35 -2.51
CA ALA A 11 19.56 14.98 -2.31
C ALA A 11 20.72 13.98 -2.26
N GLU A 12 21.76 14.21 -3.07
CA GLU A 12 22.95 13.37 -3.15
C GLU A 12 23.82 13.50 -1.89
N SER A 13 24.10 14.72 -1.43
CA SER A 13 24.81 14.94 -0.15
C SER A 13 24.02 14.45 1.07
N ALA A 14 22.68 14.56 1.05
CA ALA A 14 21.85 14.00 2.11
C ALA A 14 21.88 12.47 2.12
N ARG A 15 21.97 11.85 0.93
CA ARG A 15 22.11 10.39 0.79
C ARG A 15 23.48 9.94 1.30
N GLU A 16 24.54 10.66 0.96
CA GLU A 16 25.91 10.38 1.40
C GLU A 16 26.05 10.52 2.93
N SER A 17 25.46 11.56 3.53
CA SER A 17 25.42 11.74 4.98
C SER A 17 24.67 10.59 5.69
N PHE A 18 23.61 10.07 5.06
CA PHE A 18 22.83 8.95 5.60
C PHE A 18 23.60 7.62 5.50
N LEU A 19 24.29 7.39 4.38
CA LEU A 19 25.15 6.22 4.21
C LEU A 19 26.28 6.23 5.24
N HIS A 20 26.93 7.38 5.45
CA HIS A 20 28.00 7.51 6.43
C HIS A 20 27.49 7.33 7.88
N ALA A 21 26.33 7.90 8.22
CA ALA A 21 25.70 7.67 9.52
C ALA A 21 25.27 6.20 9.71
N ALA A 22 24.80 5.54 8.65
CA ALA A 22 24.46 4.12 8.69
C ALA A 22 25.70 3.25 8.88
N GLU A 23 26.81 3.58 8.22
CA GLU A 23 28.09 2.87 8.35
C GLU A 23 28.68 3.00 9.77
N VAL A 24 28.55 4.18 10.39
CA VAL A 24 28.98 4.41 11.79
C VAL A 24 28.09 3.66 12.80
N VAL A 25 26.81 3.48 12.49
CA VAL A 25 25.84 2.80 13.37
C VAL A 25 25.78 1.28 13.12
N ALA A 26 26.17 0.81 11.94
CA ALA A 26 26.17 -0.60 11.55
C ALA A 26 26.77 -1.54 12.61
N PRO A 27 27.97 -1.30 13.19
CA PRO A 27 28.55 -2.22 14.17
C PRO A 27 27.78 -2.28 15.50
N TYR A 28 27.09 -1.19 15.88
CA TYR A 28 26.24 -1.18 17.07
C TYR A 28 24.87 -1.82 16.82
N ALA A 29 24.33 -1.67 15.61
CA ALA A 29 23.11 -2.35 15.21
C ALA A 29 23.32 -3.86 15.07
N GLU A 30 24.49 -4.29 14.61
CA GLU A 30 24.87 -5.71 14.49
C GLU A 30 25.00 -6.36 15.87
N SER A 31 25.77 -5.76 16.80
CA SER A 31 25.88 -6.29 18.18
C SER A 31 24.54 -6.33 18.94
N ALA A 32 23.66 -5.35 18.73
CA ALA A 32 22.32 -5.37 19.31
C ALA A 32 21.43 -6.48 18.73
N ARG A 33 21.58 -6.79 17.43
CA ARG A 33 20.89 -7.92 16.79
C ARG A 33 21.41 -9.24 17.32
N ASP A 34 22.73 -9.41 17.43
CA ASP A 34 23.34 -10.63 17.94
C ASP A 34 22.88 -10.93 19.38
N ALA A 35 22.83 -9.90 20.23
CA ALA A 35 22.29 -10.04 21.58
C ALA A 35 20.79 -10.44 21.56
N ALA A 36 19.98 -9.86 20.68
CA ALA A 36 18.57 -10.20 20.57
C ALA A 36 18.37 -11.65 20.08
N VAL A 37 19.16 -12.09 19.09
CA VAL A 37 19.15 -13.48 18.60
C VAL A 37 19.55 -14.44 19.72
N HIS A 38 20.61 -14.11 20.47
CA HIS A 38 21.06 -14.90 21.62
C HIS A 38 19.96 -15.05 22.69
N TYR A 39 19.32 -13.97 23.10
CA TYR A 39 18.24 -14.03 24.09
C TYR A 39 17.00 -14.76 23.57
N ALA A 40 16.68 -14.65 22.28
CA ALA A 40 15.58 -15.38 21.68
C ALA A 40 15.85 -16.89 21.66
N GLN A 41 17.08 -17.30 21.34
CA GLN A 41 17.52 -18.70 21.40
C GLN A 41 17.45 -19.24 22.83
N GLU A 42 18.00 -18.52 23.80
CA GLU A 42 17.95 -18.89 25.22
C GLU A 42 16.50 -19.00 25.74
N ALA A 43 15.63 -18.06 25.36
CA ALA A 43 14.21 -18.14 25.69
C ALA A 43 13.53 -19.36 25.06
N ASN A 44 13.84 -19.67 23.80
CA ASN A 44 13.30 -20.85 23.12
C ASN A 44 13.80 -22.15 23.75
N GLU A 45 15.07 -22.25 24.15
CA GLU A 45 15.62 -23.41 24.85
C GLU A 45 14.91 -23.66 26.18
N LEU A 46 14.53 -22.60 26.91
CA LEU A 46 13.79 -22.70 28.16
C LEU A 46 12.31 -23.00 27.97
N LEU A 47 11.69 -22.50 26.90
CA LEU A 47 10.25 -22.61 26.66
C LEU A 47 9.88 -23.86 25.88
N ALA A 48 10.69 -24.30 24.92
CA ALA A 48 10.45 -25.49 24.11
C ALA A 48 10.08 -26.73 24.95
N PRO A 49 10.84 -27.11 26.00
CA PRO A 49 10.49 -28.28 26.81
C PRO A 49 9.23 -28.06 27.66
N LYS A 50 8.93 -26.83 28.07
CA LYS A 50 7.71 -26.51 28.83
C LYS A 50 6.46 -26.61 27.97
N VAL A 51 6.56 -26.13 26.73
CA VAL A 51 5.47 -26.19 25.75
C VAL A 51 5.22 -27.64 25.34
N SER A 52 6.27 -28.42 25.07
CA SER A 52 6.11 -29.84 24.76
C SER A 52 5.50 -30.62 25.93
N TYR A 53 5.98 -30.39 27.15
CA TYR A 53 5.39 -30.99 28.35
C TYR A 53 3.92 -30.62 28.54
N ALA A 54 3.57 -29.34 28.35
CA ALA A 54 2.19 -28.87 28.46
C ALA A 54 1.29 -29.49 27.38
N ALA A 55 1.80 -29.62 26.15
CA ALA A 55 1.10 -30.31 25.07
C ALA A 55 0.87 -31.79 25.40
N ASP A 56 1.88 -32.48 25.92
CA ASP A 56 1.78 -33.88 26.33
C ASP A 56 0.84 -34.07 27.52
N ALA A 57 0.85 -33.15 28.48
CA ALA A 57 -0.07 -33.14 29.60
C ALA A 57 -1.52 -32.94 29.13
N ALA A 58 -1.76 -31.97 28.24
CA ALA A 58 -3.08 -31.73 27.64
C ALA A 58 -3.57 -32.94 26.83
N ALA A 59 -2.69 -33.58 26.05
CA ALA A 59 -3.00 -34.78 25.30
C ALA A 59 -3.37 -35.96 26.23
N ARG A 60 -2.63 -36.15 27.32
CA ARG A 60 -2.95 -37.15 28.34
C ARG A 60 -4.30 -36.85 29.01
N GLN A 61 -4.56 -35.60 29.35
CA GLN A 61 -5.83 -35.18 29.95
C GLN A 61 -7.02 -35.40 29.00
N ALA A 62 -6.85 -35.12 27.71
CA ALA A 62 -7.87 -35.39 26.72
C ALA A 62 -8.18 -36.89 26.61
N ARG A 63 -7.14 -37.74 26.65
CA ARG A 63 -7.29 -39.21 26.66
C ARG A 63 -8.01 -39.71 27.91
N THR A 64 -7.59 -39.27 29.10
CA THR A 64 -8.26 -39.69 30.35
C THR A 64 -9.72 -39.24 30.40
N THR A 65 -10.02 -38.03 29.91
CA THR A 65 -11.40 -37.52 29.81
C THR A 65 -12.22 -38.32 28.82
N TYR A 66 -11.63 -38.68 27.67
CA TYR A 66 -12.28 -39.54 26.69
C TYR A 66 -12.57 -40.93 27.27
N ASP A 67 -11.58 -41.57 27.89
CA ASP A 67 -11.71 -42.94 28.42
C ASP A 67 -12.71 -43.02 29.58
N SER A 68 -12.73 -42.01 30.46
CA SER A 68 -13.63 -41.97 31.61
C SER A 68 -15.07 -41.60 31.26
N HIS A 69 -15.29 -40.64 30.37
CA HIS A 69 -16.63 -40.08 30.13
C HIS A 69 -17.22 -40.45 28.77
N LEU A 70 -16.42 -40.46 27.70
CA LEU A 70 -16.93 -40.64 26.34
C LEU A 70 -16.96 -42.11 25.94
N HIS A 71 -15.92 -42.87 26.25
CA HIS A 71 -15.82 -44.28 25.93
C HIS A 71 -16.99 -45.13 26.45
N PRO A 72 -17.41 -45.06 27.74
CA PRO A 72 -18.53 -45.87 28.22
C PRO A 72 -19.86 -45.49 27.56
N ARG A 73 -20.08 -44.19 27.29
CA ARG A 73 -21.28 -43.71 26.60
C ARG A 73 -21.33 -44.19 25.15
N LEU A 74 -20.19 -44.18 24.46
CA LEU A 74 -20.09 -44.65 23.09
C LEU A 74 -20.29 -46.17 23.01
N LYS A 75 -19.76 -46.92 23.98
CA LYS A 75 -19.97 -48.38 24.10
C LYS A 75 -21.45 -48.72 24.32
N ALA A 76 -22.12 -47.99 25.21
CA ALA A 76 -23.55 -48.15 25.45
C ALA A 76 -24.38 -47.84 24.19
N ALA A 77 -24.07 -46.73 23.50
CA ALA A 77 -24.72 -46.39 22.24
C ALA A 77 -24.51 -47.47 21.17
N ARG A 78 -23.29 -47.99 21.03
CA ARG A 78 -22.94 -49.02 20.04
C ARG A 78 -23.68 -50.34 20.25
N ALA A 79 -24.05 -50.68 21.49
CA ALA A 79 -24.85 -51.88 21.79
C ALA A 79 -26.26 -51.81 21.18
N HIS A 80 -26.78 -50.61 20.92
CA HIS A 80 -28.10 -50.39 20.33
C HIS A 80 -28.07 -50.06 18.82
N VAL A 81 -26.89 -50.01 18.21
CA VAL A 81 -26.72 -49.65 16.80
C VAL A 81 -26.74 -50.93 15.93
N PRO A 82 -27.52 -50.96 14.83
CA PRO A 82 -27.48 -52.08 13.88
C PRO A 82 -26.07 -52.29 13.29
N PRO A 83 -25.60 -53.53 13.12
CA PRO A 83 -24.22 -53.83 12.74
C PRO A 83 -23.82 -53.26 11.37
N ASN A 84 -24.80 -53.06 10.46
CA ASN A 84 -24.55 -52.44 9.15
C ASN A 84 -24.21 -50.95 9.27
N VAL A 85 -24.85 -50.24 10.19
CA VAL A 85 -24.58 -48.82 10.46
C VAL A 85 -23.21 -48.66 11.11
N ASP A 86 -22.86 -49.53 12.04
CA ASP A 86 -21.54 -49.54 12.69
C ASP A 86 -20.39 -49.80 11.69
N ARG A 87 -20.58 -50.75 10.77
CA ARG A 87 -19.63 -51.02 9.67
C ARG A 87 -19.50 -49.83 8.71
N ALA A 88 -20.60 -49.15 8.40
CA ALA A 88 -20.56 -47.94 7.58
C ALA A 88 -19.83 -46.80 8.30
N ALA A 89 -20.12 -46.59 9.58
CA ALA A 89 -19.47 -45.56 10.40
C ALA A 89 -17.96 -45.79 10.53
N THR A 90 -17.53 -47.03 10.81
CA THR A 90 -16.11 -47.39 10.89
C THR A 90 -15.38 -47.20 9.55
N LYS A 91 -16.00 -47.55 8.42
CA LYS A 91 -15.47 -47.26 7.09
C LYS A 91 -15.35 -45.76 6.81
N ALA A 92 -16.38 -44.99 7.17
CA ALA A 92 -16.37 -43.54 7.01
C ALA A 92 -15.23 -42.90 7.82
N VAL A 93 -15.06 -43.29 9.09
CA VAL A 93 -13.94 -42.82 9.94
C VAL A 93 -12.58 -43.19 9.37
N HIS A 94 -12.45 -44.37 8.77
CA HIS A 94 -11.20 -44.76 8.11
C HIS A 94 -10.90 -43.90 6.89
N GLN A 95 -11.90 -43.64 6.04
CA GLN A 95 -11.76 -42.78 4.87
C GLN A 95 -11.46 -41.33 5.26
N THR A 96 -12.12 -40.78 6.28
CA THR A 96 -11.84 -39.41 6.74
C THR A 96 -10.44 -39.27 7.31
N ARG A 97 -9.91 -40.31 7.98
CA ARG A 97 -8.50 -40.33 8.43
C ARG A 97 -7.52 -40.30 7.27
N ILE A 98 -7.78 -41.06 6.20
CA ILE A 98 -6.94 -41.04 5.00
C ILE A 98 -7.01 -39.67 4.34
N ALA A 99 -8.21 -39.12 4.16
CA ALA A 99 -8.40 -37.79 3.58
C ALA A 99 -7.73 -36.69 4.42
N ALA A 100 -7.80 -36.76 5.75
CA ALA A 100 -7.13 -35.81 6.64
C ALA A 100 -5.60 -35.88 6.53
N ARG A 101 -5.03 -37.08 6.39
CA ARG A 101 -3.59 -37.24 6.13
C ARG A 101 -3.20 -36.66 4.79
N GLN A 102 -3.94 -37.00 3.73
CA GLN A 102 -3.71 -36.44 2.39
C GLN A 102 -3.84 -34.91 2.36
N ALA A 103 -4.81 -34.35 3.09
CA ALA A 103 -4.96 -32.91 3.24
C ALA A 103 -3.78 -32.31 3.99
N ALA A 104 -3.31 -32.94 5.08
CA ALA A 104 -2.12 -32.51 5.81
C ALA A 104 -0.90 -32.50 4.88
N ASP A 105 -0.64 -33.60 4.17
CA ASP A 105 0.46 -33.74 3.22
C ASP A 105 0.39 -32.68 2.10
N TYR A 106 -0.82 -32.39 1.60
CA TYR A 106 -1.05 -31.33 0.60
C TYR A 106 -0.83 -29.92 1.15
N THR A 107 -1.20 -29.68 2.41
CA THR A 107 -1.05 -28.36 3.05
C THR A 107 0.36 -28.09 3.55
N GLN A 108 1.17 -29.12 3.81
CA GLN A 108 2.54 -28.98 4.29
C GLN A 108 3.39 -28.00 3.45
N PRO A 109 3.52 -28.13 2.11
CA PRO A 109 4.33 -27.21 1.32
C PRO A 109 3.76 -25.77 1.30
N ARG A 110 2.45 -25.60 1.47
CA ARG A 110 1.82 -24.27 1.59
C ARG A 110 2.12 -23.62 2.92
N LEU A 111 2.21 -24.41 3.99
CA LEU A 111 2.60 -23.91 5.29
C LEU A 111 4.08 -23.51 5.28
N GLU A 112 4.94 -24.34 4.71
CA GLU A 112 6.37 -24.04 4.55
C GLU A 112 6.59 -22.77 3.72
N SER A 113 5.86 -22.59 2.61
CA SER A 113 5.96 -21.37 1.80
C SER A 113 5.38 -20.13 2.50
N ALA A 114 4.30 -20.29 3.27
CA ALA A 114 3.75 -19.20 4.08
C ALA A 114 4.72 -18.79 5.19
N ILE A 115 5.38 -19.75 5.85
CA ILE A 115 6.42 -19.50 6.84
C ILE A 115 7.59 -18.77 6.17
N ALA A 116 8.07 -19.24 5.02
CA ALA A 116 9.16 -18.61 4.26
C ALA A 116 8.80 -17.18 3.77
N ALA A 117 7.54 -16.92 3.45
CA ALA A 117 7.08 -15.57 3.13
C ALA A 117 6.93 -14.68 4.38
N ALA A 118 6.68 -15.27 5.54
CA ALA A 118 6.53 -14.56 6.81
C ALA A 118 7.88 -14.23 7.49
N THR A 119 8.96 -14.97 7.20
CA THR A 119 10.29 -14.69 7.78
C THR A 119 10.77 -13.25 7.56
N PRO A 120 10.74 -12.63 6.36
CA PRO A 120 11.19 -11.25 6.20
C PRO A 120 10.31 -10.25 6.97
N VAL A 121 9.00 -10.50 7.06
CA VAL A 121 8.08 -9.64 7.83
C VAL A 121 8.38 -9.74 9.33
N ALA A 122 8.70 -10.94 9.80
CA ALA A 122 9.13 -11.17 11.18
C ALA A 122 10.46 -10.47 11.48
N GLU A 123 11.42 -10.51 10.55
CA GLU A 123 12.70 -9.78 10.68
C GLU A 123 12.49 -8.25 10.71
N GLU A 124 11.63 -7.71 9.86
CA GLU A 124 11.30 -6.29 9.92
C GLU A 124 10.61 -5.91 11.23
N ALA A 125 9.67 -6.73 11.71
CA ALA A 125 9.00 -6.53 12.99
C ALA A 125 9.99 -6.63 14.17
N ALA A 126 10.94 -7.55 14.11
CA ALA A 126 12.03 -7.67 15.07
C ALA A 126 12.90 -6.39 15.06
N SER A 127 13.23 -5.85 13.88
CA SER A 127 14.00 -4.60 13.78
C SER A 127 13.24 -3.39 14.35
N ARG A 128 11.93 -3.28 14.08
CA ARG A 128 11.07 -2.21 14.60
C ARG A 128 10.88 -2.32 16.11
N SER A 129 10.71 -3.54 16.63
CA SER A 129 10.56 -3.78 18.07
C SER A 129 11.88 -3.59 18.83
N ALA A 130 13.03 -3.93 18.23
CA ALA A 130 14.34 -3.61 18.80
C ALA A 130 14.54 -2.09 18.92
N ALA A 131 14.16 -1.31 17.90
CA ALA A 131 14.17 0.15 17.97
C ALA A 131 13.21 0.69 19.05
N ALA A 132 12.03 0.10 19.20
CA ALA A 132 11.09 0.45 20.27
C ALA A 132 11.64 0.12 21.67
N LEU A 133 12.33 -1.01 21.82
CA LEU A 133 12.98 -1.41 23.07
C LEU A 133 14.17 -0.51 23.42
N ALA A 134 14.94 -0.05 22.43
CA ALA A 134 15.99 0.96 22.64
C ALA A 134 15.41 2.31 23.09
N ALA A 135 14.26 2.71 22.55
CA ALA A 135 13.54 3.90 23.00
C ALA A 135 13.00 3.73 24.44
N LEU A 136 12.47 2.56 24.79
CA LEU A 136 12.01 2.25 26.16
C LEU A 136 13.15 2.17 27.18
N ARG A 137 14.36 1.78 26.75
CA ARG A 137 15.58 1.78 27.59
C ARG A 137 16.21 3.17 27.77
N GLY A 138 15.59 4.23 27.24
CA GLY A 138 16.05 5.61 27.44
C GLY A 138 17.28 6.00 26.62
N GLN A 139 17.71 5.17 25.66
CA GLN A 139 18.83 5.46 24.75
C GLN A 139 18.43 6.39 23.59
N VAL A 140 17.13 6.70 23.45
CA VAL A 140 16.62 7.68 22.49
C VAL A 140 15.85 8.74 23.25
N THR A 141 16.33 9.98 23.18
CA THR A 141 15.69 11.10 23.88
C THR A 141 14.31 11.38 23.27
N ALA A 142 13.28 11.63 24.10
CA ALA A 142 11.92 11.90 23.61
C ALA A 142 11.86 13.05 22.57
N LYS A 143 12.78 14.03 22.67
CA LYS A 143 12.95 15.12 21.70
C LYS A 143 13.37 14.63 20.30
N GLU A 144 14.18 13.58 20.19
CA GLU A 144 14.65 13.04 18.92
C GLU A 144 13.54 12.26 18.22
N VAL A 145 12.77 11.47 18.97
CA VAL A 145 11.57 10.79 18.47
C VAL A 145 10.55 11.83 17.98
N GLN A 146 10.30 12.88 18.78
CA GLN A 146 9.36 13.94 18.39
C GLN A 146 9.84 14.72 17.15
N LYS A 147 11.15 14.95 17.01
CA LYS A 147 11.75 15.59 15.82
C LYS A 147 11.64 14.71 14.58
N LEU A 148 11.78 13.39 14.72
CA LEU A 148 11.61 12.41 13.64
C LEU A 148 10.15 12.29 13.20
N VAL A 149 9.22 12.24 14.14
CA VAL A 149 7.76 12.19 13.89
C VAL A 149 7.32 13.47 13.18
N ARG A 150 7.71 14.66 13.69
CA ARG A 150 7.40 15.95 13.03
C ARG A 150 7.93 16.02 11.60
N ARG A 151 9.09 15.40 11.33
CA ARG A 151 9.69 15.39 10.00
C ARG A 151 8.94 14.44 9.04
N HIS A 152 8.47 13.30 9.53
CA HIS A 152 7.66 12.36 8.75
C HIS A 152 6.26 12.92 8.47
N GLU A 153 5.62 13.51 9.46
CA GLU A 153 4.30 14.12 9.32
C GLU A 153 4.29 15.24 8.27
N ARG A 154 5.35 16.06 8.22
CA ARG A 154 5.53 17.06 7.16
C ARG A 154 5.65 16.43 5.76
N ARG A 155 6.28 15.25 5.63
CA ARG A 155 6.45 14.54 4.35
C ARG A 155 5.18 13.82 3.91
N GLU A 156 4.43 13.25 4.84
CA GLU A 156 3.15 12.57 4.60
C GLU A 156 2.12 13.55 4.01
N ARG A 157 2.04 14.77 4.55
CA ARG A 157 1.16 15.84 4.03
C ARG A 157 1.50 16.22 2.58
N CYS A 158 2.79 16.28 2.22
CA CYS A 158 3.19 16.53 0.83
C CYS A 158 2.85 15.37 -0.11
N LYS A 159 2.93 14.11 0.34
CA LYS A 159 2.57 12.94 -0.49
C LYS A 159 1.07 12.91 -0.82
N GLY A 160 0.22 13.31 0.12
CA GLY A 160 -1.23 13.40 -0.10
C GLY A 160 -1.60 14.42 -1.18
N LEU A 161 -0.99 15.60 -1.14
CA LEU A 161 -1.23 16.66 -2.13
C LEU A 161 -0.75 16.26 -3.53
N VAL A 162 0.40 15.59 -3.63
CA VAL A 162 0.92 15.10 -4.92
C VAL A 162 0.00 14.03 -5.53
N LYS A 163 -0.50 13.07 -4.73
CA LYS A 163 -1.46 12.07 -5.22
C LYS A 163 -2.76 12.74 -5.70
N GLY A 164 -3.27 13.73 -4.96
CA GLY A 164 -4.45 14.49 -5.36
C GLY A 164 -4.27 15.21 -6.69
N ALA A 165 -3.12 15.89 -6.88
CA ALA A 165 -2.81 16.61 -8.13
C ALA A 165 -2.73 15.67 -9.34
N VAL A 166 -2.21 14.45 -9.18
CA VAL A 166 -2.16 13.46 -10.27
C VAL A 166 -3.56 13.03 -10.69
N VAL A 167 -4.45 12.74 -9.73
CA VAL A 167 -5.84 12.34 -10.03
C VAL A 167 -6.58 13.47 -10.75
N VAL A 168 -6.45 14.70 -10.27
CA VAL A 168 -7.06 15.89 -10.91
C VAL A 168 -6.50 16.09 -12.31
N GLY A 169 -5.19 15.92 -12.51
CA GLY A 169 -4.55 16.03 -13.82
C GLY A 169 -5.06 14.99 -14.82
N VAL A 170 -5.24 13.73 -14.39
CA VAL A 170 -5.81 12.67 -15.24
C VAL A 170 -7.25 12.98 -15.61
N LEU A 171 -8.09 13.38 -14.64
CA LEU A 171 -9.48 13.74 -14.90
C LEU A 171 -9.60 14.94 -15.86
N ALA A 172 -8.80 15.98 -15.64
CA ALA A 172 -8.75 17.14 -16.52
C ALA A 172 -8.27 16.77 -17.93
N GLY A 173 -7.27 15.88 -18.05
CA GLY A 173 -6.78 15.39 -19.33
C GLY A 173 -7.82 14.58 -20.11
N VAL A 174 -8.56 13.69 -19.44
CA VAL A 174 -9.64 12.90 -20.06
C VAL A 174 -10.79 13.82 -20.51
N ALA A 175 -11.20 14.77 -19.66
CA ALA A 175 -12.23 15.74 -20.00
C ALA A 175 -11.83 16.62 -21.20
N TYR A 176 -10.57 17.07 -21.25
CA TYR A 176 -10.06 17.87 -22.37
C TYR A 176 -10.00 17.07 -23.67
N ALA A 177 -9.56 15.80 -23.62
CA ALA A 177 -9.51 14.95 -24.81
C ALA A 177 -10.91 14.66 -25.36
N ALA A 178 -11.90 14.42 -24.49
CA ALA A 178 -13.29 14.24 -24.89
C ALA A 178 -13.88 15.52 -25.51
N TRP A 179 -13.61 16.69 -24.91
CA TRP A 179 -14.04 17.97 -25.46
C TRP A 179 -13.38 18.28 -26.80
N ARG A 180 -12.07 18.04 -26.94
CA ARG A 180 -11.33 18.27 -28.19
C ARG A 180 -11.78 17.33 -29.31
N TRP A 181 -12.09 16.07 -28.98
CA TRP A 181 -12.67 15.13 -29.94
C TRP A 181 -14.07 15.57 -30.40
N TRP A 182 -14.89 16.08 -29.47
CA TRP A 182 -16.21 16.62 -29.78
C TRP A 182 -16.12 17.90 -30.64
N ASP A 183 -15.20 18.80 -30.33
CA ASP A 183 -14.93 20.03 -31.10
C ASP A 183 -14.51 19.70 -32.54
N GLN A 184 -13.67 18.68 -32.71
CA GLN A 184 -13.26 18.18 -34.03
C GLN A 184 -14.42 17.54 -34.82
N GLN A 185 -15.45 17.01 -34.13
CA GLN A 185 -16.70 16.54 -34.76
C GLN A 185 -17.72 17.65 -34.98
N SER A 186 -17.66 18.76 -34.23
CA SER A 186 -18.68 19.82 -34.22
C SER A 186 -18.37 20.99 -35.16
N ASN A 187 -17.10 21.21 -35.53
CA ASN A 187 -16.70 22.10 -36.63
C ASN A 187 -16.00 21.32 -37.74
N PRO A 188 -16.72 20.48 -38.47
CA PRO A 188 -16.20 19.91 -39.68
C PRO A 188 -16.38 20.93 -40.83
N ASP A 189 -15.31 21.16 -41.59
CA ASP A 189 -15.21 22.09 -42.72
C ASP A 189 -16.21 21.83 -43.88
N TRP A 190 -17.25 21.03 -43.65
CA TRP A 190 -18.44 20.89 -44.50
C TRP A 190 -19.57 21.87 -44.16
N LEU A 191 -19.43 22.71 -43.12
CA LEU A 191 -20.30 23.87 -42.88
C LEU A 191 -19.75 25.20 -43.45
N VAL A 192 -18.74 25.11 -44.32
CA VAL A 192 -18.39 26.18 -45.26
C VAL A 192 -18.83 25.70 -46.63
N GLU A 193 -19.84 26.35 -47.19
CA GLU A 193 -20.21 26.14 -48.59
C GLU A 193 -18.99 26.42 -49.47
N PRO A 194 -18.54 25.47 -50.31
CA PRO A 194 -17.60 25.77 -51.37
C PRO A 194 -18.31 26.75 -52.33
N PRO A 195 -17.83 27.99 -52.53
CA PRO A 195 -18.36 28.82 -53.58
C PRO A 195 -18.17 28.09 -54.92
N ALA A 196 -19.28 27.92 -55.63
CA ALA A 196 -19.35 27.25 -56.92
C ALA A 196 -18.26 27.80 -57.85
N ALA A 197 -17.54 26.88 -58.51
CA ALA A 197 -16.61 27.21 -59.56
C ALA A 197 -17.37 27.87 -60.72
N THR A 198 -17.25 29.18 -60.84
CA THR A 198 -17.52 29.89 -62.08
C THR A 198 -16.59 31.09 -62.13
N GLU A 199 -15.54 30.91 -62.93
CA GLU A 199 -15.00 31.91 -63.86
C GLU A 199 -15.04 33.36 -63.39
N LEU A 200 -13.87 33.95 -63.14
CA LEU A 200 -13.33 35.07 -63.90
C LEU A 200 -12.04 35.56 -63.25
N SER A 201 -10.97 35.56 -64.03
CA SER A 201 -9.78 36.37 -63.79
C SER A 201 -10.15 37.82 -63.51
N SER A 202 -9.20 38.52 -62.89
CA SER A 202 -8.96 39.97 -62.95
C SER A 202 -9.33 40.74 -61.68
N GLN A 203 -8.27 41.11 -60.95
CA GLN A 203 -7.92 42.52 -60.76
C GLN A 203 -8.61 43.30 -59.62
N ASP A 204 -7.74 43.82 -58.73
CA ASP A 204 -7.88 45.02 -57.90
C ASP A 204 -9.06 45.12 -56.90
N ALA A 205 -8.74 45.14 -55.60
CA ALA A 205 -8.77 46.40 -54.81
C ALA A 205 -8.57 46.15 -53.29
N ALA A 206 -7.43 46.65 -52.80
CA ALA A 206 -7.16 47.25 -51.49
C ALA A 206 -7.41 46.47 -50.15
N PRO A 207 -6.42 46.45 -49.24
CA PRO A 207 -6.59 45.96 -47.86
C PRO A 207 -7.22 47.02 -46.97
N ALA A 208 -8.32 46.69 -46.28
CA ALA A 208 -8.86 47.54 -45.22
C ALA A 208 -8.03 47.35 -43.94
N SER A 209 -7.48 48.46 -43.43
CA SER A 209 -6.53 48.54 -42.33
C SER A 209 -7.23 48.52 -40.96
N PHE A 210 -6.53 47.97 -39.97
CA PHE A 210 -6.92 47.86 -38.56
C PHE A 210 -7.18 49.19 -37.84
N ASP A 211 -6.99 50.33 -38.50
CA ASP A 211 -7.17 51.66 -37.90
C ASP A 211 -8.65 52.07 -37.78
N ASP A 212 -9.54 51.56 -38.63
CA ASP A 212 -10.98 51.89 -38.58
C ASP A 212 -11.70 51.21 -37.40
N GLU A 213 -11.26 50.01 -37.00
CA GLU A 213 -11.89 49.24 -35.92
C GLU A 213 -11.47 49.75 -34.52
N LEU A 214 -10.25 50.31 -34.41
CA LEU A 214 -9.74 50.89 -33.17
C LEU A 214 -10.45 52.23 -32.83
N ALA A 215 -10.75 53.04 -33.84
CA ALA A 215 -11.48 54.29 -33.69
C ALA A 215 -12.96 54.11 -33.27
N ALA A 216 -13.57 52.98 -33.62
CA ALA A 216 -14.92 52.63 -33.16
C ALA A 216 -14.95 52.28 -31.67
N LYS A 217 -13.92 51.59 -31.16
CA LYS A 217 -13.83 51.19 -29.75
C LYS A 217 -13.48 52.34 -28.78
N GLU A 218 -12.70 53.32 -29.21
CA GLU A 218 -12.37 54.48 -28.36
C GLU A 218 -13.54 55.46 -28.18
N ARG A 219 -14.55 55.44 -29.07
CA ARG A 219 -15.78 56.25 -28.89
C ARG A 219 -16.78 55.65 -27.90
N GLU A 220 -16.71 54.35 -27.61
CA GLU A 220 -17.63 53.68 -26.69
C GLU A 220 -17.19 53.74 -25.22
N ALA A 221 -15.93 54.10 -24.93
CA ALA A 221 -15.33 53.97 -23.60
C ALA A 221 -14.91 55.30 -22.94
N GLY A 222 -15.61 56.41 -23.23
CA GLY A 222 -15.46 57.70 -22.53
C GLY A 222 -16.37 57.84 -21.29
N PRO A 223 -15.94 58.48 -20.19
CA PRO A 223 -16.33 58.12 -18.82
C PRO A 223 -17.53 58.92 -18.26
N ALA A 224 -18.37 58.23 -17.47
CA ALA A 224 -19.35 58.88 -16.59
C ALA A 224 -18.74 59.06 -15.19
N SER A 225 -18.75 60.31 -14.77
CA SER A 225 -18.16 60.95 -13.60
C SER A 225 -18.65 60.43 -12.25
N ASP A 226 -17.68 60.36 -11.33
CA ASP A 226 -17.79 60.48 -9.88
C ASP A 226 -18.58 61.74 -9.48
N ASP A 227 -19.50 61.60 -8.52
CA ASP A 227 -19.98 62.69 -7.65
C ASP A 227 -20.54 62.02 -6.37
N THR A 228 -19.83 62.02 -5.24
CA THR A 228 -19.74 63.06 -4.21
C THR A 228 -20.58 62.75 -2.96
N GLN A 229 -19.84 62.58 -1.84
CA GLN A 229 -20.17 62.85 -0.43
C GLN A 229 -21.02 61.88 0.43
N ARG A 230 -20.34 61.50 1.53
CA ARG A 230 -20.77 61.02 2.87
C ARG A 230 -20.96 59.52 3.10
#